data_AF-A0A973FRU2-F1
#
_entry.id   AF-A0A973FRU2-F1
#
_cell.length_a   1.000
_cell.length_b   1.000
_cell.length_c   1.000
_cell.angle_alpha   90.00
_cell.angle_beta   90.00
_cell.angle_gamma   90.00
#
_symmetry.space_group_name_H-M   'P 1'
#
loop_
_entity.id
_entity.type
_entity.pdbx_description
1 polymer ?
#
loop_
_entity_poly.entity_id
_entity_poly.type
_entity_poly.pdbx_seq_one_letter_code
_entity_poly.pdbx_strand_id
1 'polypeptide(L)'
;MTATPAGRLLISHIPLRGPDLAQLYAAIAARPEATLDDLRAELCAAGAGDSPDDLADAPLREALSFLSIASIIEARGRPRRHTASPRLPGAPFRLLLSHHLSAHPEQRQRAIALVYRQIVADDTLAITPQALRDQMERGVLRDLFAWTGEKLLLWAHLSAFIGLVRRSERSPELLIVPQPSLILDALRWAAHPSSKPDGVKGVFCGEGQALSAPLPEGGPPQQGGEGFSLAA
;
A
#
# COMPACT_ATOMS: atom_id res chain seq x y z
N MET A 1 -22.40 -4.39 -16.15
CA MET A 1 -21.77 -5.38 -15.24
C MET A 1 -20.58 -5.98 -15.98
N THR A 2 -19.39 -5.41 -15.80
CA THR A 2 -18.15 -5.96 -16.39
C THR A 2 -17.70 -7.12 -15.53
N ALA A 3 -17.81 -8.34 -16.06
CA ALA A 3 -17.32 -9.54 -15.41
C ALA A 3 -15.82 -9.41 -15.14
N THR A 4 -15.44 -9.33 -13.86
CA THR A 4 -14.08 -9.59 -13.42
C THR A 4 -13.73 -10.99 -13.91
N PRO A 5 -12.66 -11.20 -14.70
CA PRO A 5 -12.27 -12.55 -15.06
C PRO A 5 -12.05 -13.32 -13.75
N ALA A 6 -12.43 -14.60 -13.70
CA ALA A 6 -12.13 -15.49 -12.58
C ALA A 6 -10.62 -15.40 -12.29
N GLY A 7 -10.28 -14.56 -11.31
CA GLY A 7 -9.15 -13.66 -11.48
C GLY A 7 -7.83 -14.27 -11.06
N ARG A 8 -6.82 -14.11 -11.91
CA ARG A 8 -5.42 -14.33 -11.51
C ARG A 8 -5.17 -13.55 -10.21
N LEU A 9 -4.51 -14.18 -9.24
CA LEU A 9 -4.17 -13.51 -8.00
C LEU A 9 -3.06 -12.48 -8.25
N LEU A 10 -3.15 -11.31 -7.62
CA LEU A 10 -2.08 -10.30 -7.65
C LEU A 10 -0.73 -10.90 -7.25
N ILE A 11 -0.73 -11.77 -6.24
CA ILE A 11 0.46 -12.46 -5.75
C ILE A 11 1.06 -13.48 -6.74
N SER A 12 0.36 -13.80 -7.84
CA SER A 12 0.80 -14.76 -8.86
C SER A 12 1.33 -14.09 -10.12
N HIS A 13 1.59 -12.78 -10.10
CA HIS A 13 2.14 -12.07 -11.25
C HIS A 13 3.67 -12.00 -11.17
N ILE A 14 4.34 -12.87 -11.92
CA ILE A 14 5.78 -13.08 -11.88
C ILE A 14 6.28 -13.18 -13.33
N PRO A 15 7.40 -12.51 -13.70
CA PRO A 15 8.17 -11.55 -12.91
C PRO A 15 7.57 -10.14 -12.97
N LEU A 16 7.22 -9.56 -11.82
CA LEU A 16 6.84 -8.14 -11.71
C LEU A 16 7.83 -7.37 -10.85
N ARG A 17 8.13 -6.15 -11.28
CA ARG A 17 8.98 -5.20 -10.56
C ARG A 17 8.19 -3.93 -10.28
N GLY A 18 8.26 -3.46 -9.03
CA GLY A 18 7.58 -2.25 -8.61
C GLY A 18 7.91 -0.99 -9.43
N PRO A 19 9.19 -0.74 -9.80
CA PRO A 19 9.54 0.38 -10.67
C PRO A 19 8.85 0.33 -12.04
N ASP A 20 8.77 -0.86 -12.66
CA ASP A 20 8.09 -1.04 -13.95
C ASP A 20 6.59 -0.73 -13.84
N LEU A 21 5.95 -1.14 -12.74
CA LEU A 21 4.55 -0.81 -12.45
C LEU A 21 4.35 0.71 -12.30
N ALA A 22 5.29 1.40 -11.63
CA ALA A 22 5.24 2.84 -11.43
C ALA A 22 5.43 3.60 -12.75
N GLN A 23 6.37 3.17 -13.60
CA GLN A 23 6.63 3.75 -14.91
C GLN A 23 5.40 3.58 -15.82
N LEU A 24 4.83 2.38 -15.86
CA LEU A 24 3.61 2.10 -16.62
C LEU A 24 2.43 2.95 -16.13
N TYR A 25 2.23 3.04 -14.82
CA TYR A 25 1.18 3.89 -14.26
C TYR A 25 1.39 5.36 -14.63
N ALA A 26 2.62 5.86 -14.56
CA ALA A 26 2.94 7.24 -14.93
C ALA A 26 2.62 7.54 -16.41
N ALA A 27 2.95 6.61 -17.32
CA ALA A 27 2.60 6.73 -18.74
C ALA A 27 1.07 6.80 -18.95
N ILE A 28 0.31 5.92 -18.29
CA ILE A 28 -1.16 5.92 -18.35
C ILE A 28 -1.76 7.19 -17.73
N ALA A 29 -1.20 7.67 -16.62
CA ALA A 29 -1.66 8.88 -15.95
C ALA A 29 -1.37 10.15 -16.78
N ALA A 30 -0.25 10.19 -17.49
CA ALA A 30 0.11 11.28 -18.39
C ALA A 30 -0.75 11.30 -19.67
N ARG A 31 -1.19 10.12 -20.13
CA ARG A 31 -2.01 9.95 -21.34
C ARG A 31 -3.24 9.09 -21.04
N PRO A 32 -4.32 9.69 -20.50
CA PRO A 32 -5.59 8.99 -20.36
C PRO A 32 -6.05 8.41 -21.70
N GLU A 33 -6.60 7.20 -21.67
CA GLU A 33 -7.07 6.45 -22.84
C GLU A 33 -5.97 5.91 -23.77
N ALA A 34 -4.73 5.81 -23.28
CA ALA A 34 -3.64 5.14 -23.99
C ALA A 34 -3.99 3.68 -24.32
N THR A 35 -3.70 3.27 -25.55
CA THR A 35 -3.82 1.88 -25.99
C THR A 35 -2.57 1.08 -25.64
N LEU A 36 -2.62 -0.25 -25.77
CA LEU A 36 -1.43 -1.09 -25.61
C LEU A 36 -0.31 -0.67 -26.57
N ASP A 37 -0.64 -0.33 -27.81
CA ASP A 37 0.33 0.11 -28.81
C ASP A 37 0.98 1.45 -28.44
N ASP A 38 0.20 2.40 -27.90
CA ASP A 38 0.73 3.67 -27.39
C ASP A 38 1.75 3.45 -26.27
N LEU A 39 1.39 2.59 -25.31
CA LEU A 39 2.24 2.30 -24.15
C LEU A 39 3.50 1.53 -24.55
N ARG A 40 3.38 0.60 -25.52
CA ARG A 40 4.52 -0.11 -26.07
C ARG A 40 5.49 0.84 -26.76
N ALA A 41 4.99 1.75 -27.60
CA ALA A 41 5.83 2.72 -28.30
C ALA A 41 6.56 3.68 -27.33
N GLU A 42 5.96 3.98 -26.18
CA GLU A 42 6.54 4.87 -25.17
C GLU A 42 7.56 4.18 -24.25
N LEU A 43 7.24 2.96 -23.79
CA LEU A 43 8.03 2.25 -22.78
C LEU A 43 9.14 1.37 -23.39
N CYS A 44 8.96 0.90 -24.62
CA CYS A 44 9.97 0.16 -25.35
C CYS A 44 10.70 1.12 -26.29
N ALA A 45 11.91 1.54 -25.91
CA ALA A 45 12.75 2.36 -26.79
C ALA A 45 12.92 1.66 -28.14
N ALA A 46 12.74 2.41 -29.23
CA ALA A 46 12.91 1.95 -30.61
C ALA A 46 14.28 1.29 -30.80
N GLY A 47 14.35 -0.04 -30.74
CA GLY A 47 15.62 -0.76 -30.73
C GLY A 47 15.58 -2.28 -30.61
N ALA A 48 14.41 -2.91 -30.65
CA ALA A 48 14.29 -4.36 -30.87
C ALA A 48 13.39 -4.56 -32.08
N GLY A 49 13.92 -5.20 -33.13
CA GLY A 49 13.32 -5.24 -34.46
C GLY A 49 11.88 -5.75 -34.48
N ASP A 50 11.21 -5.47 -35.61
CA ASP A 50 9.86 -5.90 -36.00
C ASP A 50 9.68 -7.43 -35.93
N SER A 51 9.72 -8.00 -34.73
CA SER A 51 9.22 -9.33 -34.46
C SER A 51 7.83 -9.16 -33.86
N PRO A 52 6.76 -9.50 -34.58
CA PRO A 52 5.39 -9.43 -34.11
C PRO A 52 5.11 -10.58 -33.13
N ASP A 53 6.05 -10.84 -32.22
CA ASP A 53 6.01 -12.01 -31.36
C ASP A 53 5.40 -11.60 -30.02
N ASP A 54 4.28 -12.25 -29.69
CA ASP A 54 3.49 -12.00 -28.49
C ASP A 54 4.33 -12.08 -27.20
N LEU A 55 5.48 -12.75 -27.23
CA LEU A 55 6.37 -12.89 -26.08
C LEU A 55 7.04 -11.58 -25.66
N ALA A 56 7.34 -10.67 -26.58
CA ALA A 56 8.03 -9.41 -26.26
C ALA A 56 7.16 -8.50 -25.37
N ASP A 57 5.85 -8.50 -25.59
CA ASP A 57 4.89 -7.68 -24.85
C ASP A 57 4.37 -8.37 -23.58
N ALA A 58 4.79 -9.61 -23.31
CA ALA A 58 4.31 -10.37 -22.15
C ALA A 58 4.52 -9.64 -20.81
N PRO A 59 5.68 -9.03 -20.51
CA PRO A 59 5.87 -8.28 -19.27
C PRO A 59 4.96 -7.04 -19.15
N LEU A 60 4.74 -6.33 -20.26
CA LEU A 60 3.85 -5.17 -20.29
C LEU A 60 2.39 -5.58 -20.03
N ARG A 61 1.93 -6.65 -20.69
CA ARG A 61 0.57 -7.18 -20.46
C ARG A 61 0.39 -7.74 -19.05
N GLU A 62 1.44 -8.35 -18.49
CA GLU A 62 1.47 -8.81 -17.11
C GLU A 62 1.30 -7.64 -16.13
N ALA A 63 2.05 -6.55 -16.34
CA ALA A 63 1.96 -5.34 -15.53
C ALA A 63 0.57 -4.66 -15.66
N LEU A 64 0.02 -4.56 -16.87
CA LEU A 64 -1.34 -4.06 -17.11
C LEU A 64 -2.40 -4.91 -16.41
N SER A 65 -2.28 -6.23 -16.49
CA SER A 65 -3.16 -7.18 -15.79
C SER A 65 -3.11 -6.94 -14.28
N PHE A 66 -1.91 -6.82 -13.71
CA PHE A 66 -1.74 -6.55 -12.29
C PHE A 66 -2.37 -5.23 -11.86
N LEU A 67 -2.07 -4.13 -12.56
CA LEU A 67 -2.63 -2.81 -12.25
C LEU A 67 -4.16 -2.79 -12.36
N SER A 68 -4.71 -3.52 -13.33
CA SER A 68 -6.16 -3.64 -13.51
C SER A 68 -6.80 -4.44 -12.37
N ILE A 69 -6.21 -5.58 -11.98
CA ILE A 69 -6.72 -6.39 -10.85
C ILE A 69 -6.58 -5.62 -9.54
N ALA A 70 -5.49 -4.87 -9.35
CA ALA A 70 -5.32 -3.99 -8.19
C ALA A 70 -6.29 -2.79 -8.21
N SER A 71 -7.09 -2.64 -9.27
CA SER A 71 -8.02 -1.52 -9.48
C SER A 71 -7.32 -0.15 -9.51
N ILE A 72 -6.03 -0.11 -9.86
CA ILE A 72 -5.24 1.11 -10.00
C ILE A 72 -5.46 1.75 -11.38
N ILE A 73 -5.78 0.93 -12.38
CA ILE A 73 -6.18 1.38 -13.72
C ILE A 73 -7.49 0.68 -14.13
N GLU A 74 -8.21 1.30 -15.06
CA GLU A 74 -9.37 0.73 -15.73
C GLU A 74 -9.09 0.56 -17.22
N ALA A 75 -9.52 -0.57 -17.79
CA ALA A 75 -9.48 -0.83 -19.23
C ALA A 75 -10.91 -0.79 -19.80
N ARG A 76 -11.13 -0.02 -20.87
CA ARG A 76 -12.44 0.14 -21.52
C ARG A 76 -12.36 -0.06 -23.03
N GLY A 77 -13.45 -0.54 -23.64
CA GLY A 77 -13.62 -0.63 -25.09
C GLY A 77 -12.79 -1.70 -25.81
N ARG A 78 -12.87 -1.66 -27.15
CA ARG A 78 -12.04 -2.44 -28.08
C ARG A 78 -11.58 -1.49 -29.21
N PRO A 79 -10.28 -1.21 -29.38
CA PRO A 79 -9.14 -1.70 -28.59
C PRO A 79 -9.24 -1.26 -27.12
N ARG A 80 -8.60 -2.02 -26.22
CA ARG A 80 -8.58 -1.70 -24.79
C ARG A 80 -7.82 -0.38 -24.59
N ARG A 81 -8.52 0.62 -24.07
CA ARG A 81 -7.97 1.92 -23.67
C ARG A 81 -7.83 1.94 -22.16
N HIS A 82 -6.66 2.35 -21.68
CA HIS A 82 -6.31 2.33 -20.26
C HIS A 82 -6.42 3.72 -19.65
N THR A 83 -6.97 3.80 -18.45
CA THR A 83 -7.11 5.05 -17.68
C THR A 83 -6.71 4.82 -16.24
N ALA A 84 -5.99 5.78 -15.64
CA ALA A 84 -5.62 5.71 -14.23
C ALA A 84 -6.84 5.92 -13.33
N SER A 85 -6.92 5.18 -12.22
CA SER A 85 -7.97 5.36 -11.21
C SER A 85 -7.72 6.63 -10.40
N PRO A 86 -8.75 7.46 -10.14
CA PRO A 86 -8.58 8.78 -9.51
C PRO A 86 -8.45 8.73 -7.97
N ARG A 87 -8.20 7.57 -7.36
CA ARG A 87 -8.07 7.49 -5.90
C ARG A 87 -6.77 8.16 -5.44
N LEU A 88 -6.82 8.86 -4.31
CA LEU A 88 -5.68 9.56 -3.71
C LEU A 88 -4.96 10.49 -4.73
N PRO A 89 -5.63 11.53 -5.25
CA PRO A 89 -5.06 12.41 -6.26
C PRO A 89 -3.75 13.05 -5.77
N GLY A 90 -2.72 12.97 -6.60
CA GLY A 90 -1.38 13.47 -6.29
C GLY A 90 -0.56 12.60 -5.33
N ALA A 91 -1.08 11.45 -4.88
CA ALA A 91 -0.29 10.54 -4.06
C ALA A 91 0.84 9.89 -4.88
N PRO A 92 2.05 9.79 -4.33
CA PRO A 92 3.10 8.94 -4.89
C PRO A 92 2.61 7.51 -5.13
N PHE A 93 3.05 6.91 -6.24
CA PHE A 93 2.56 5.58 -6.68
C PHE A 93 2.68 4.50 -5.59
N ARG A 94 3.70 4.55 -4.74
CA ARG A 94 3.89 3.59 -3.62
C ARG A 94 2.73 3.65 -2.61
N LEU A 95 2.24 4.86 -2.29
CA LEU A 95 1.09 5.06 -1.40
C LEU A 95 -0.21 4.61 -2.07
N LEU A 96 -0.39 4.96 -3.36
CA LEU A 96 -1.53 4.52 -4.14
C LEU A 96 -1.61 2.99 -4.18
N LEU A 97 -0.51 2.34 -4.53
CA LEU A 97 -0.39 0.89 -4.57
C LEU A 97 -0.70 0.26 -3.20
N SER A 98 -0.12 0.79 -2.11
CA SER A 98 -0.38 0.29 -0.76
C SER A 98 -1.86 0.41 -0.37
N HIS A 99 -2.49 1.54 -0.69
CA HIS A 99 -3.92 1.76 -0.46
C HIS A 99 -4.77 0.74 -1.21
N HIS A 100 -4.52 0.56 -2.52
CA HIS A 100 -5.28 -0.35 -3.36
C HIS A 100 -5.14 -1.82 -2.93
N LEU A 101 -3.92 -2.26 -2.62
CA LEU A 101 -3.68 -3.62 -2.10
C LEU A 101 -4.36 -3.87 -0.76
N SER A 102 -4.39 -2.85 0.11
CA SER A 102 -5.02 -2.93 1.43
C SER A 102 -6.55 -2.89 1.37
N ALA A 103 -7.11 -2.10 0.45
CA ALA A 103 -8.54 -1.83 0.32
C ALA A 103 -9.24 -2.73 -0.71
N HIS A 104 -8.53 -3.67 -1.34
CA HIS A 104 -9.12 -4.56 -2.34
C HIS A 104 -10.31 -5.33 -1.74
N PRO A 105 -11.48 -5.45 -2.40
CA PRO A 105 -12.68 -6.08 -1.83
C PRO A 105 -12.47 -7.58 -1.55
N GLU A 106 -11.81 -8.30 -2.44
CA GLU A 106 -11.53 -9.73 -2.30
C GLU A 106 -10.35 -10.00 -1.34
N GLN A 107 -10.56 -10.85 -0.34
CA GLN A 107 -9.54 -11.20 0.65
C GLN A 107 -8.28 -11.82 0.04
N ARG A 108 -8.44 -12.71 -0.96
CA ARG A 108 -7.31 -13.38 -1.62
C ARG A 108 -6.41 -12.40 -2.36
N GLN A 109 -6.99 -11.33 -2.90
CA GLN A 109 -6.24 -10.27 -3.58
C GLN A 109 -5.56 -9.32 -2.59
N ARG A 110 -6.09 -9.18 -1.36
CA ARG A 110 -5.43 -8.49 -0.25
C ARG A 110 -4.21 -9.23 0.31
N ALA A 111 -3.85 -10.41 -0.20
CA ALA A 111 -2.79 -11.24 0.37
C ALA A 111 -1.48 -10.48 0.64
N ILE A 112 -1.07 -9.59 -0.28
CA ILE A 112 0.15 -8.79 -0.10
C ILE A 112 0.10 -7.95 1.19
N ALA A 113 -1.04 -7.29 1.42
CA ALA A 113 -1.26 -6.47 2.61
C ALA A 113 -1.50 -7.32 3.88
N LEU A 114 -2.20 -8.45 3.74
CA LEU A 114 -2.50 -9.35 4.86
C LEU A 114 -1.24 -9.99 5.45
N VAL A 115 -0.29 -10.40 4.61
CA VAL A 115 0.99 -10.95 5.07
C VAL A 115 1.73 -9.93 5.94
N TYR A 116 1.86 -8.68 5.48
CA TYR A 116 2.51 -7.63 6.25
C TYR A 116 1.80 -7.37 7.59
N ARG A 117 0.46 -7.25 7.57
CA ARG A 117 -0.34 -7.04 8.79
C ARG A 117 -0.19 -8.19 9.79
N GLN A 118 -0.13 -9.43 9.32
CA GLN A 118 0.05 -10.58 10.19
C GLN A 118 1.42 -10.55 10.87
N ILE A 119 2.49 -10.28 10.12
CA ILE A 119 3.84 -10.22 10.68
C ILE A 119 3.96 -9.09 11.73
N VAL A 120 3.33 -7.93 11.47
CA VAL A 120 3.25 -6.84 12.45
C VAL A 120 2.43 -7.22 13.68
N ALA A 121 1.29 -7.91 13.49
CA ALA A 121 0.45 -8.37 14.60
C ALA A 121 1.17 -9.42 15.48
N ASP A 122 2.08 -10.20 14.90
CA ASP A 122 2.94 -11.16 15.59
C ASP A 122 4.19 -10.51 16.22
N ASP A 123 4.26 -9.17 16.27
CA ASP A 123 5.36 -8.37 16.82
C ASP A 123 6.75 -8.76 16.26
N THR A 124 6.77 -9.22 15.00
CA THR A 124 7.99 -9.74 14.36
C THR A 124 8.72 -8.63 13.62
N LEU A 125 9.86 -8.19 14.18
CA LEU A 125 10.69 -7.10 13.62
C LEU A 125 11.58 -7.54 12.44
N ALA A 126 11.95 -8.83 12.39
CA ALA A 126 12.79 -9.40 11.35
C ALA A 126 12.36 -10.84 11.06
N ILE A 127 12.34 -11.23 9.79
CA ILE A 127 11.91 -12.57 9.38
C ILE A 127 12.75 -13.08 8.21
N THR A 128 13.15 -14.35 8.24
CA THR A 128 13.81 -14.99 7.08
C THR A 128 12.76 -15.45 6.06
N PRO A 129 13.10 -15.58 4.76
CA PRO A 129 12.18 -16.12 3.77
C PRO A 129 11.63 -17.51 4.12
N GLN A 130 12.45 -18.35 4.76
CA GLN A 130 12.01 -19.69 5.20
C GLN A 130 11.03 -19.61 6.36
N ALA A 131 11.31 -18.80 7.40
CA ALA A 131 10.39 -18.61 8.51
C ALA A 131 9.06 -18.02 8.05
N LEU A 132 9.10 -17.06 7.12
CA LEU A 132 7.90 -16.51 6.49
C LEU A 132 7.10 -17.59 5.76
N ARG A 133 7.77 -18.46 5.01
CA ARG A 133 7.12 -19.58 4.33
C ARG A 133 6.41 -20.51 5.31
N ASP A 134 7.11 -20.92 6.36
CA ASP A 134 6.55 -21.80 7.38
C ASP A 134 5.34 -21.15 8.07
N GLN A 135 5.41 -19.85 8.36
CA GLN A 135 4.30 -19.08 8.93
C GLN A 135 3.11 -19.00 7.97
N MET A 136 3.34 -18.83 6.66
CA MET A 136 2.25 -18.77 5.68
C MET A 136 1.61 -20.13 5.41
N GLU A 137 2.39 -21.22 5.47
CA GLU A 137 1.89 -22.59 5.27
C GLU A 137 1.18 -23.15 6.51
N ARG A 138 1.45 -22.63 7.72
CA ARG A 138 0.89 -23.16 8.98
C ARG A 138 0.00 -22.18 9.74
N GLY A 139 0.12 -20.88 9.47
CA GLY A 139 -0.58 -19.82 10.18
C GLY A 139 -1.96 -19.49 9.62
N VAL A 140 -2.48 -18.34 10.05
CA VAL A 140 -3.85 -17.88 9.74
C VAL A 140 -4.11 -17.61 8.25
N LEU A 141 -3.05 -17.43 7.46
CA LEU A 141 -3.13 -17.16 6.02
C LEU A 141 -2.98 -18.41 5.15
N ARG A 142 -2.86 -19.60 5.73
CA ARG A 142 -2.70 -20.88 5.01
C ARG A 142 -3.80 -21.11 3.98
N ASP A 143 -5.04 -20.81 4.37
CA ASP A 143 -6.22 -21.19 3.58
C ASP A 143 -6.57 -20.18 2.47
N LEU A 144 -5.76 -19.12 2.28
CA LEU A 144 -5.96 -18.17 1.18
C LEU A 144 -5.68 -18.79 -0.21
N PHE A 145 -4.60 -19.56 -0.30
CA PHE A 145 -4.13 -20.31 -1.47
C PHE A 145 -2.83 -21.05 -1.11
N ALA A 146 -2.42 -22.00 -1.96
CA ALA A 146 -1.11 -22.65 -1.82
C ALA A 146 0.03 -21.62 -1.92
N TRP A 147 0.78 -21.45 -0.84
CA TRP A 147 1.97 -20.59 -0.82
C TRP A 147 3.13 -21.25 -1.54
N THR A 148 3.88 -20.45 -2.31
CA THR A 148 5.08 -20.91 -3.04
C THR A 148 6.21 -19.92 -2.81
N GLY A 149 7.45 -20.37 -3.02
CA GLY A 149 8.62 -19.50 -2.92
C GLY A 149 8.51 -18.26 -3.83
N GLU A 150 7.94 -18.42 -5.02
CA GLU A 150 7.76 -17.31 -5.98
C GLU A 150 6.75 -16.26 -5.49
N LYS A 151 5.66 -16.69 -4.85
CA LYS A 151 4.67 -15.77 -4.24
C LYS A 151 5.29 -14.97 -3.09
N LEU A 152 6.09 -15.63 -2.26
CA LEU A 152 6.81 -14.97 -1.16
C LEU A 152 7.91 -14.04 -1.68
N LEU A 153 8.58 -14.42 -2.77
CA LEU A 153 9.55 -13.58 -3.44
C LEU A 153 8.88 -12.32 -3.99
N LEU A 154 7.76 -12.44 -4.70
CA LEU A 154 6.98 -11.31 -5.17
C LEU A 154 6.51 -10.42 -4.00
N TRP A 155 5.99 -11.02 -2.92
CA TRP A 155 5.62 -10.28 -1.72
C TRP A 155 6.79 -9.47 -1.17
N ALA A 156 7.96 -10.08 -1.03
CA ALA A 156 9.15 -9.42 -0.49
C ALA A 156 9.61 -8.27 -1.39
N HIS A 157 9.65 -8.48 -2.72
CA HIS A 157 10.03 -7.45 -3.68
C HIS A 157 9.05 -6.28 -3.69
N LEU A 158 7.75 -6.57 -3.71
CA LEU A 158 6.73 -5.53 -3.76
C LEU A 158 6.64 -4.76 -2.44
N SER A 159 6.74 -5.45 -1.29
CA SER A 159 6.76 -4.81 0.02
C SER A 159 8.01 -3.95 0.22
N ALA A 160 9.17 -4.39 -0.29
CA ALA A 160 10.39 -3.59 -0.29
C ALA A 160 10.26 -2.36 -1.20
N PHE A 161 9.66 -2.52 -2.39
CA PHE A 161 9.37 -1.40 -3.28
C PHE A 161 8.42 -0.38 -2.65
N ILE A 162 7.30 -0.83 -2.05
CA ILE A 162 6.38 0.05 -1.33
C ILE A 162 7.10 0.74 -0.17
N GLY A 163 8.10 0.08 0.43
CA GLY A 163 8.87 0.61 1.57
C GLY A 163 8.35 0.15 2.92
N LEU A 164 7.64 -0.98 2.97
CA LEU A 164 7.17 -1.60 4.21
C LEU A 164 8.21 -2.57 4.80
N VAL A 165 9.14 -3.03 3.97
CA VAL A 165 10.16 -4.01 4.32
C VAL A 165 11.51 -3.51 3.80
N ARG A 166 12.60 -3.84 4.49
CA ARG A 166 13.98 -3.65 4.01
C ARG A 166 14.72 -4.98 4.07
N ARG A 167 15.50 -5.30 3.04
CA ARG A 167 16.44 -6.42 3.11
C ARG A 167 17.65 -6.02 3.96
N SER A 168 18.02 -6.88 4.91
CA SER A 168 19.28 -6.72 5.62
C SER A 168 20.46 -6.92 4.66
N GLU A 169 21.50 -6.11 4.80
CA GLU A 169 22.74 -6.23 4.01
C GLU A 169 23.66 -7.33 4.55
N ARG A 170 23.48 -7.70 5.82
CA ARG A 170 24.37 -8.63 6.55
C ARG A 170 23.74 -9.98 6.83
N SER A 171 22.43 -10.11 6.65
CA SER A 171 21.67 -11.33 6.91
C SER A 171 20.62 -11.53 5.81
N PRO A 172 20.14 -12.77 5.58
CA PRO A 172 19.05 -13.04 4.64
C PRO A 172 17.68 -12.55 5.16
N GLU A 173 17.65 -11.79 6.25
CA GLU A 173 16.43 -11.35 6.91
C GLU A 173 15.79 -10.16 6.20
N LEU A 174 14.46 -10.15 6.28
CA LEU A 174 13.60 -9.06 5.90
C LEU A 174 13.22 -8.32 7.18
N LEU A 175 13.64 -7.05 7.28
CA LEU A 175 13.27 -6.16 8.37
C LEU A 175 11.89 -5.57 8.11
N ILE A 176 10.99 -5.71 9.06
CA ILE A 176 9.58 -5.31 8.98
C ILE A 176 9.45 -3.92 9.55
N VAL A 177 9.84 -2.93 8.75
CA VAL A 177 9.89 -1.54 9.17
C VAL A 177 9.51 -0.62 8.01
N PRO A 178 8.57 0.33 8.22
CA PRO A 178 8.33 1.39 7.26
C PRO A 178 9.60 2.20 7.01
N GLN A 179 10.04 2.26 5.76
CA GLN A 179 11.24 3.01 5.39
C GLN A 179 10.98 4.51 5.55
N PRO A 180 11.98 5.29 6.02
CA PRO A 180 11.84 6.74 6.17
C PRO A 180 11.35 7.46 4.91
N SER A 181 11.74 6.98 3.72
CA SER A 181 11.28 7.54 2.44
C SER A 181 9.76 7.43 2.26
N LEU A 182 9.15 6.29 2.62
CA LEU A 182 7.70 6.10 2.55
C LEU A 182 6.96 7.04 3.50
N ILE A 183 7.49 7.21 4.71
CA ILE A 183 6.92 8.13 5.70
C ILE A 183 6.99 9.57 5.20
N LEU A 184 8.14 9.99 4.66
CA LEU A 184 8.31 11.32 4.08
C LEU A 184 7.41 11.55 2.85
N ASP A 185 7.25 10.55 1.98
CA ASP A 185 6.32 10.60 0.85
C ASP A 185 4.87 10.81 1.33
N ALA A 186 4.46 10.09 2.38
CA ALA A 186 3.14 10.22 2.99
C ALA A 186 2.92 11.59 3.63
N LEU A 187 3.90 12.09 4.39
CA LEU A 187 3.83 13.40 5.03
C LEU A 187 3.79 14.54 4.01
N ARG A 188 4.61 14.46 2.95
CA ARG A 188 4.59 15.44 1.86
C ARG A 188 3.25 15.46 1.14
N TRP A 189 2.72 14.29 0.82
CA TRP A 189 1.40 14.19 0.20
C TRP A 189 0.31 14.77 1.12
N ALA A 190 0.31 14.43 2.41
CA ALA A 190 -0.64 14.96 3.38
C ALA A 190 -0.54 16.48 3.57
N ALA A 191 0.67 17.05 3.45
CA ALA A 191 0.92 18.49 3.53
C ALA A 191 0.49 19.26 2.27
N HIS A 192 0.26 18.57 1.15
CA HIS A 192 -0.28 19.14 -0.07
C HIS A 192 -1.75 18.70 -0.24
N PRO A 193 -2.71 19.37 0.42
CA PRO A 193 -4.11 19.15 0.11
C PRO A 193 -4.35 19.64 -1.32
N SER A 194 -4.31 18.72 -2.28
CA SER A 194 -4.92 18.91 -3.58
C SER A 194 -6.41 19.17 -3.33
N SER A 195 -6.84 20.40 -3.62
CA SER A 195 -8.20 20.94 -3.63
C SER A 195 -9.33 20.04 -3.10
N LYS A 196 -9.97 20.47 -2.01
CA LYS A 196 -11.28 20.01 -1.51
C LYS A 196 -12.20 19.47 -2.63
N PRO A 197 -12.69 18.23 -2.55
CA PRO A 197 -14.05 17.96 -2.96
C PRO A 197 -14.98 18.45 -1.84
N ASP A 198 -15.83 19.42 -2.14
CA ASP A 198 -16.91 19.84 -1.24
C ASP A 198 -17.74 18.62 -0.81
N GLY A 199 -18.01 18.51 0.50
CA GLY A 199 -19.22 17.83 0.96
C GLY A 199 -19.11 16.48 1.66
N VAL A 200 -17.95 16.04 2.17
CA VAL A 200 -17.95 14.92 3.14
C VAL A 200 -17.69 15.45 4.55
N LYS A 201 -18.77 15.63 5.32
CA LYS A 201 -18.70 15.71 6.78
C LYS A 201 -18.09 14.41 7.30
N GLY A 202 -16.78 14.38 7.46
CA GLY A 202 -16.10 13.37 8.25
C GLY A 202 -16.57 13.52 9.69
N VAL A 203 -17.44 12.63 10.13
CA VAL A 203 -17.71 12.38 11.54
C VAL A 203 -16.41 11.82 12.12
N PHE A 204 -15.59 12.71 12.65
CA PHE A 204 -14.50 12.37 13.55
C PHE A 204 -15.11 12.29 14.95
N CYS A 205 -15.68 11.14 15.32
CA CYS A 205 -15.99 10.85 16.72
C CYS A 205 -14.73 10.27 17.35
N GLY A 206 -13.90 11.17 17.90
CA GLY A 206 -12.86 10.86 18.86
C GLY A 206 -12.94 11.90 19.96
N GLU A 207 -13.79 11.66 20.96
CA GLU A 207 -13.79 12.44 22.19
C GLU A 207 -12.46 12.23 22.92
N GLY A 208 -11.54 13.17 22.72
CA GLY A 208 -10.39 13.40 23.58
C GLY A 208 -10.55 14.79 24.18
N GLN A 209 -11.35 14.91 25.24
CA GLN A 209 -11.57 16.17 25.94
C GLN A 209 -10.23 16.61 26.58
N ALA A 210 -9.58 17.59 25.96
CA ALA A 210 -8.44 18.28 26.51
C ALA A 210 -8.92 19.19 27.65
N LEU A 211 -8.72 18.74 28.89
CA LEU A 211 -8.84 19.60 30.07
C LEU A 211 -7.62 20.54 30.12
N SER A 212 -7.80 21.72 29.53
CA SER A 212 -6.95 22.89 29.77
C SER A 212 -7.61 23.71 30.87
N ALA A 213 -7.20 23.54 32.12
CA ALA A 213 -7.60 24.43 33.21
C ALA A 213 -6.49 25.48 33.42
N PRO A 214 -6.80 26.79 33.46
CA PRO A 214 -5.84 27.81 33.84
C PRO A 214 -5.61 27.79 35.37
N LEU A 215 -4.35 27.90 35.77
CA LEU A 215 -3.90 28.08 37.15
C LEU A 215 -4.49 29.38 37.75
N PRO A 216 -5.11 29.36 38.94
CA PRO A 216 -5.44 30.58 39.64
C PRO A 216 -4.22 31.12 40.40
N GLU A 217 -3.96 32.41 40.18
CA GLU A 217 -2.97 33.21 40.90
C GLU A 217 -3.29 33.30 42.39
N GLY A 218 -2.22 33.35 43.20
CA GLY A 218 -2.27 33.33 44.65
C GLY A 218 -2.78 34.63 45.29
N GLY A 219 -3.52 34.45 46.38
CA GLY A 219 -3.81 35.46 47.40
C GLY A 219 -3.58 34.87 48.81
N PRO A 220 -3.21 35.68 49.81
CA PRO A 220 -2.40 35.28 50.97
C PRO A 220 -3.20 34.61 52.11
N PRO A 221 -2.52 33.98 53.10
CA PRO A 221 -3.17 33.16 54.11
C PRO A 221 -3.82 34.01 55.20
N GLN A 222 -5.04 33.66 55.59
CA GLN A 222 -5.60 34.07 56.87
C GLN A 222 -5.42 32.95 57.89
N GLN A 223 -4.75 33.31 58.98
CA GLN A 223 -4.58 32.53 60.20
C GLN A 223 -5.85 32.56 61.06
N GLY A 224 -5.98 31.55 61.92
CA GLY A 224 -6.93 31.47 63.04
C GLY A 224 -7.87 30.28 62.83
N GLY A 225 -7.97 29.30 63.72
CA GLY A 225 -7.51 29.15 65.08
C GLY A 225 -8.38 28.05 65.68
N GLU A 226 -7.74 27.16 66.45
CA GLU A 226 -8.29 26.39 67.58
C GLU A 226 -9.54 25.50 67.39
N GLY A 227 -9.41 24.23 67.78
CA GLY A 227 -10.54 23.33 67.89
C GLY A 227 -10.17 21.87 68.17
N PHE A 228 -9.58 21.62 69.34
CA PHE A 228 -9.49 20.30 69.98
C PHE A 228 -10.84 19.56 69.97
N SER A 229 -10.86 18.25 69.69
CA SER A 229 -11.40 17.24 70.63
C SER A 229 -11.21 15.81 70.10
N LEU A 230 -10.51 15.00 70.90
CA LEU A 230 -10.57 13.53 70.87
C LEU A 230 -11.92 13.02 71.38
N ALA A 231 -12.33 11.85 70.86
CA ALA A 231 -12.95 10.72 71.58
C ALA A 231 -13.45 9.72 70.52
N ALA A 232 -13.36 8.40 70.62
CA ALA A 232 -12.65 7.46 71.47
C ALA A 232 -12.69 6.11 70.71
#